data_AF-A0A352PUY9-F1
#
_entry.id   AF-A0A352PUY9-F1
#
_cell.length_a   1.000
_cell.length_b   1.000
_cell.length_c   1.000
_cell.angle_alpha   90.00
_cell.angle_beta   90.00
_cell.angle_gamma   90.00
#
_symmetry.space_group_name_H-M   'P 1'
#
loop_
_entity.id
_entity.type
_entity.pdbx_description
1 polymer ?
#
loop_
_entity_poly.entity_id
_entity_poly.type
_entity_poly.pdbx_seq_one_letter_code
_entity_poly.pdbx_strand_id
1 'polypeptide(L)'
;TKMSWDWSTSGKMKDGKPYKEKGPLGPPSYDTQKGDFVWDKNVKPQYFWYDGTIDAITAKDRIDPSKRVALNWPVGNPGDPRSRIAPFKVHTGKQPYDTVNKTMLIPHLFGPPDSDAYWSKYDWNLALEGGMKKVGLPYSGQFGFVETSYVFPTTHMVAPKEMAVKCNECHTPKDGRMANIEGVFMPGRDGNRTIQTLGWIAVLGSLGGVLLHGLGRTISRRKKED
;
A
#
# COMPACT_ATOMS: atom_id res chain seq x y z
N THR A 1 11.99 -5.65 -6.28
CA THR A 1 11.77 -5.95 -4.85
C THR A 1 10.60 -6.89 -4.70
N LYS A 2 10.56 -7.70 -3.63
CA LYS A 2 9.35 -8.44 -3.23
C LYS A 2 8.34 -7.43 -2.68
N MET A 3 7.12 -7.47 -3.21
CA MET A 3 5.98 -6.61 -2.84
C MET A 3 4.98 -7.35 -1.95
N SER A 4 4.79 -8.65 -2.19
CA SER A 4 3.95 -9.50 -1.34
C SER A 4 4.62 -10.84 -1.05
N TRP A 5 4.34 -11.39 0.14
CA TRP A 5 4.72 -12.76 0.55
C TRP A 5 3.53 -13.45 1.23
N ASP A 6 2.92 -14.43 0.56
CA ASP A 6 1.85 -15.26 1.11
C ASP A 6 2.39 -16.60 1.60
N TRP A 7 2.55 -16.76 2.92
CA TRP A 7 3.00 -18.02 3.52
C TRP A 7 1.91 -19.10 3.55
N SER A 8 0.63 -18.75 3.40
CA SER A 8 -0.48 -19.69 3.53
C SER A 8 -0.49 -20.75 2.42
N THR A 9 0.23 -20.49 1.33
CA THR A 9 0.32 -21.38 0.18
C THR A 9 1.57 -22.24 0.16
N SER A 10 2.46 -22.09 1.14
CA SER A 10 3.67 -22.90 1.30
C SER A 10 3.34 -24.39 1.54
N GLY A 11 4.34 -25.24 1.31
CA GLY A 11 4.22 -26.69 1.52
C GLY A 11 3.67 -27.49 0.33
N LYS A 12 3.24 -26.85 -0.77
CA LYS A 12 2.84 -27.59 -1.98
C LYS A 12 4.07 -28.27 -2.58
N MET A 13 3.92 -29.54 -2.91
CA MET A 13 4.94 -30.40 -3.51
C MET A 13 4.59 -30.71 -4.96
N LYS A 14 5.61 -30.97 -5.78
CA LYS A 14 5.44 -31.50 -7.14
C LYS A 14 6.14 -32.85 -7.20
N ASP A 15 5.40 -33.90 -7.52
CA ASP A 15 5.90 -35.29 -7.55
C ASP A 15 6.60 -35.70 -6.23
N GLY A 16 6.03 -35.27 -5.09
CA GLY A 16 6.57 -35.54 -3.75
C GLY A 16 7.83 -34.76 -3.39
N LYS A 17 8.27 -33.82 -4.23
CA LYS A 17 9.49 -33.02 -4.01
C LYS A 17 9.18 -31.52 -3.86
N PRO A 18 9.95 -30.80 -3.03
CA PRO A 18 9.92 -29.34 -3.00
C PRO A 18 10.29 -28.76 -4.37
N TYR A 19 9.63 -27.69 -4.76
CA TYR A 19 9.85 -27.04 -6.04
C TYR A 19 9.75 -25.53 -5.94
N LYS A 20 10.16 -24.85 -7.01
CA LYS A 20 10.03 -23.40 -7.17
C LYS A 20 9.46 -23.11 -8.55
N GLU A 21 8.59 -22.11 -8.63
CA GLU A 21 8.09 -21.62 -9.90
C GLU A 21 8.82 -20.33 -10.24
N LYS A 22 9.33 -20.24 -11.47
CA LYS A 22 10.05 -19.05 -11.92
C LYS A 22 9.06 -17.92 -12.16
N GLY A 23 9.29 -16.78 -11.52
CA GLY A 23 8.49 -15.58 -11.73
C GLY A 23 8.91 -14.79 -12.97
N PRO A 24 8.06 -13.87 -13.46
CA PRO A 24 8.26 -13.13 -14.70
C PRO A 24 9.47 -12.18 -14.67
N LEU A 25 9.92 -11.78 -13.48
CA LEU A 25 11.04 -10.84 -13.30
C LEU A 25 12.38 -11.52 -13.01
N GLY A 26 12.43 -12.85 -13.02
CA GLY A 26 13.61 -13.67 -12.71
C GLY A 26 13.50 -14.45 -11.39
N PRO A 27 13.30 -13.78 -10.24
CA PRO A 27 13.08 -14.45 -8.96
C PRO A 27 11.85 -15.38 -8.98
N PRO A 28 11.80 -16.41 -8.11
CA PRO A 28 10.64 -17.29 -8.04
C PRO A 28 9.34 -16.53 -7.71
N SER A 29 8.24 -16.90 -8.36
CA SER A 29 6.88 -16.51 -7.97
C SER A 29 6.32 -17.41 -6.88
N TYR A 30 6.85 -18.63 -6.76
CA TYR A 30 6.51 -19.59 -5.70
C TYR A 30 7.75 -20.36 -5.26
N ASP A 31 7.82 -20.73 -3.98
CA ASP A 31 8.82 -21.63 -3.40
C ASP A 31 8.14 -22.50 -2.33
N THR A 32 8.24 -23.83 -2.41
CA THR A 32 7.60 -24.73 -1.43
C THR A 32 7.92 -24.38 0.02
N GLN A 33 9.13 -23.90 0.30
CA GLN A 33 9.53 -23.50 1.65
C GLN A 33 8.86 -22.23 2.15
N LYS A 34 8.27 -21.41 1.26
CA LYS A 34 7.96 -20.01 1.55
C LYS A 34 6.60 -19.55 1.04
N GLY A 35 5.96 -20.27 0.11
CA GLY A 35 4.69 -19.88 -0.50
C GLY A 35 4.88 -18.93 -1.68
N ASP A 36 3.88 -18.10 -1.91
CA ASP A 36 3.78 -17.23 -3.09
C ASP A 36 4.42 -15.86 -2.88
N PHE A 37 4.97 -15.32 -3.96
CA PHE A 37 5.61 -14.01 -4.01
C PHE A 37 5.10 -13.16 -5.17
N VAL A 38 4.88 -11.88 -4.88
CA VAL A 38 4.70 -10.85 -5.92
C VAL A 38 5.95 -9.99 -5.96
N TRP A 39 6.50 -9.78 -7.15
CA TRP A 39 7.70 -8.99 -7.37
C TRP A 39 7.41 -7.83 -8.30
N ASP A 40 8.09 -6.72 -8.06
CA ASP A 40 7.98 -5.54 -8.92
C ASP A 40 9.32 -4.78 -9.02
N LYS A 41 9.50 -3.97 -10.07
CA LYS A 41 10.68 -3.15 -10.36
C LYS A 41 10.27 -1.71 -10.65
N ASN A 42 11.15 -0.75 -10.37
CA ASN A 42 10.87 0.68 -10.56
C ASN A 42 9.59 1.16 -9.86
N VAL A 43 9.37 0.64 -8.64
CA VAL A 43 8.14 0.82 -7.88
C VAL A 43 7.97 2.27 -7.44
N LYS A 44 6.80 2.85 -7.69
CA LYS A 44 6.42 4.15 -7.12
C LYS A 44 6.18 3.98 -5.61
N PRO A 45 6.86 4.73 -4.73
CA PRO A 45 6.60 4.64 -3.30
C PRO A 45 5.18 5.14 -2.97
N GLN A 46 4.64 4.64 -1.87
CA GLN A 46 3.42 5.17 -1.28
C GLN A 46 3.79 6.29 -0.31
N TYR A 47 2.94 7.31 -0.20
CA TYR A 47 3.19 8.48 0.62
C TYR A 47 2.22 8.49 1.80
N PHE A 48 2.75 8.81 2.98
CA PHE A 48 1.98 8.92 4.22
C PHE A 48 2.46 10.12 5.04
N TRP A 49 1.60 10.63 5.93
CA TRP A 49 2.03 11.53 6.99
C TRP A 49 2.97 10.80 7.95
N TYR A 50 4.07 11.44 8.32
CA TYR A 50 5.14 10.87 9.11
C TYR A 50 5.80 11.92 10.02
N ASP A 51 5.82 11.67 11.33
CA ASP A 51 6.38 12.56 12.35
C ASP A 51 7.79 12.17 12.81
N GLY A 52 8.37 11.12 12.21
CA GLY A 52 9.64 10.52 12.64
C GLY A 52 9.48 9.17 13.36
N THR A 53 8.24 8.75 13.65
CA THR A 53 7.95 7.53 14.41
C THR A 53 7.25 6.48 13.57
N ILE A 54 7.65 5.23 13.73
CA ILE A 54 6.96 4.07 13.19
C ILE A 54 6.40 3.29 14.37
N ASP A 55 5.07 3.17 14.41
CA ASP A 55 4.41 2.28 15.36
C ASP A 55 4.58 0.83 14.90
N ALA A 56 4.70 -0.11 15.83
CA ALA A 56 4.93 -1.51 15.53
C ALA A 56 4.34 -2.41 16.60
N ILE A 57 3.78 -3.54 16.17
CA ILE A 57 3.33 -4.58 17.09
C ILE A 57 4.47 -5.56 17.38
N THR A 58 4.41 -6.17 18.56
CA THR A 58 5.28 -7.25 18.99
C THR A 58 4.53 -8.58 18.96
N ALA A 59 5.25 -9.69 19.15
CA ALA A 59 4.64 -11.01 19.24
C ALA A 59 3.76 -11.21 20.51
N LYS A 60 3.79 -10.25 21.45
CA LYS A 60 2.93 -10.26 22.65
C LYS A 60 1.61 -9.53 22.43
N ASP A 61 1.52 -8.71 21.39
CA ASP A 61 0.35 -7.87 21.15
C ASP A 61 -0.76 -8.65 20.48
N ARG A 62 -2.00 -8.34 20.88
CA ARG A 62 -3.20 -8.90 20.26
C ARG A 62 -3.52 -8.16 18.97
N ILE A 63 -3.91 -8.91 17.96
CA ILE A 63 -4.29 -8.41 16.64
C ILE A 63 -5.79 -8.58 16.39
N ASP A 64 -6.32 -7.80 15.44
CA ASP A 64 -7.65 -7.99 14.84
C ASP A 64 -7.49 -8.68 13.48
N PRO A 65 -7.72 -10.00 13.37
CA PRO A 65 -7.52 -10.72 12.12
C PRO A 65 -8.64 -10.48 11.08
N SER A 66 -9.69 -9.72 11.42
CA SER A 66 -10.73 -9.33 10.45
C SER A 66 -10.27 -8.24 9.48
N LYS A 67 -9.13 -7.61 9.77
CA LYS A 67 -8.51 -6.56 8.95
C LYS A 67 -7.08 -6.94 8.64
N ARG A 68 -6.48 -6.22 7.68
CA ARG A 68 -5.05 -6.30 7.45
C ARG A 68 -4.30 -5.73 8.66
N VAL A 69 -3.44 -6.55 9.25
CA VAL A 69 -2.63 -6.19 10.41
C VAL A 69 -1.40 -5.40 9.95
N ALA A 70 -1.32 -4.13 10.32
CA ALA A 70 -0.09 -3.36 10.14
C ALA A 70 0.93 -3.81 11.19
N LEU A 71 1.92 -4.59 10.77
CA LEU A 71 3.00 -5.03 11.66
C LEU A 71 3.86 -3.85 12.11
N ASN A 72 4.04 -2.90 11.20
CA ASN A 72 4.49 -1.57 11.50
C ASN A 72 3.84 -0.55 10.54
N TRP A 73 3.72 0.71 10.97
CA TRP A 73 3.10 1.77 10.17
C TRP A 73 3.65 3.16 10.53
N PRO A 74 3.81 4.10 9.56
CA PRO A 74 4.23 5.45 9.90
C PRO A 74 3.15 6.16 10.73
N VAL A 75 3.60 6.87 11.76
CA VAL A 75 2.77 7.75 12.58
C VAL A 75 2.89 9.17 12.06
N GLY A 76 1.78 9.87 11.93
CA GLY A 76 1.77 11.28 11.56
C GLY A 76 0.38 11.73 11.13
N ASN A 77 0.16 13.03 11.15
CA ASN A 77 -1.11 13.63 10.74
C ASN A 77 -0.90 15.06 10.21
N PRO A 78 -1.83 15.61 9.41
CA PRO A 78 -1.68 16.93 8.80
C PRO A 78 -1.64 18.09 9.82
N GLY A 79 -2.17 17.90 11.02
CA GLY A 79 -2.21 18.93 12.08
C GLY A 79 -0.97 18.97 12.96
N ASP A 80 -0.10 17.97 12.90
CA ASP A 80 1.14 17.93 13.68
C ASP A 80 2.25 18.71 12.97
N PRO A 81 2.79 19.79 13.57
CA PRO A 81 3.83 20.61 12.95
C PRO A 81 5.14 19.85 12.67
N ARG A 82 5.36 18.69 13.30
CA ARG A 82 6.52 17.81 13.05
C ARG A 82 6.27 16.84 11.90
N SER A 83 5.01 16.58 11.56
CA SER A 83 4.64 15.65 10.50
C SER A 83 4.99 16.21 9.12
N ARG A 84 5.52 15.34 8.26
CA ARG A 84 5.78 15.60 6.83
C ARG A 84 5.24 14.44 6.02
N ILE A 85 4.99 14.68 4.73
CA ILE A 85 4.62 13.61 3.81
C ILE A 85 5.90 12.92 3.35
N ALA A 86 6.04 11.63 3.64
CA ALA A 86 7.24 10.87 3.36
C ALA A 86 6.95 9.61 2.52
N PRO A 87 7.89 9.18 1.67
CA PRO A 87 7.75 7.99 0.83
C PRO A 87 8.15 6.70 1.56
N PHE A 88 7.37 5.65 1.35
CA PHE A 88 7.56 4.32 1.90
C PHE A 88 7.34 3.25 0.84
N LYS A 89 8.12 2.17 0.93
CA LYS A 89 7.77 0.89 0.32
C LYS A 89 6.84 0.16 1.29
N VAL A 90 5.66 -0.23 0.82
CA VAL A 90 4.75 -1.11 1.56
C VAL A 90 4.94 -2.54 1.06
N HIS A 91 5.26 -3.45 1.98
CA HIS A 91 5.28 -4.88 1.73
C HIS A 91 4.03 -5.51 2.37
N THR A 92 3.27 -6.28 1.60
CA THR A 92 2.10 -7.02 2.11
C THR A 92 2.43 -8.50 2.27
N GLY A 93 1.56 -9.25 2.96
CA GLY A 93 1.70 -10.69 2.99
C GLY A 93 0.63 -11.40 3.79
N LYS A 94 0.72 -12.72 3.89
CA LYS A 94 -0.05 -13.52 4.84
C LYS A 94 0.90 -14.31 5.72
N GLN A 95 0.71 -14.20 7.03
CA GLN A 95 1.62 -14.76 8.04
C GLN A 95 0.82 -15.51 9.11
N PRO A 96 1.42 -16.53 9.76
CA PRO A 96 0.72 -17.33 10.75
C PRO A 96 0.41 -16.51 12.01
N TYR A 97 -0.77 -16.73 12.57
CA TYR A 97 -1.21 -16.17 13.84
C TYR A 97 -1.99 -17.21 14.64
N ASP A 98 -2.01 -17.07 15.96
CA ASP A 98 -2.76 -17.93 16.87
C ASP A 98 -4.24 -17.53 16.85
N THR A 99 -5.15 -18.43 16.47
CA THR A 99 -6.58 -18.08 16.33
C THR A 99 -7.28 -17.86 17.68
N VAL A 100 -6.73 -18.42 18.77
CA VAL A 100 -7.28 -18.32 20.12
C VAL A 100 -6.71 -17.10 20.83
N ASN A 101 -5.37 -17.00 20.89
CA ASN A 101 -4.69 -15.90 21.56
C ASN A 101 -4.74 -14.59 20.77
N LYS A 102 -4.99 -14.69 19.45
CA LYS A 102 -4.97 -13.58 18.50
C LYS A 102 -3.64 -12.84 18.50
N THR A 103 -2.53 -13.56 18.51
CA THR A 103 -1.16 -13.01 18.46
C THR A 103 -0.45 -13.52 17.22
N MET A 104 0.49 -12.75 16.68
CA MET A 104 1.37 -13.23 15.60
C MET A 104 2.22 -14.40 16.11
N LEU A 105 2.46 -15.39 15.26
CA LEU A 105 3.29 -16.55 15.61
C LEU A 105 4.69 -16.44 15.01
N ILE A 106 5.69 -16.87 15.76
CA ILE A 106 7.08 -16.93 15.33
C ILE A 106 7.42 -18.39 14.99
N PRO A 107 7.52 -18.76 13.70
CA PRO A 107 7.85 -20.13 13.32
C PRO A 107 9.35 -20.42 13.43
N HIS A 108 9.69 -21.65 13.76
CA HIS A 108 11.03 -22.19 13.54
C HIS A 108 11.18 -22.61 12.08
N LEU A 109 11.88 -21.79 11.27
CA LEU A 109 11.93 -22.02 9.81
C LEU A 109 13.09 -22.91 9.36
N PHE A 110 14.26 -22.84 10.00
CA PHE A 110 15.49 -23.46 9.53
C PHE A 110 16.15 -24.29 10.62
N GLY A 111 16.58 -25.51 10.26
CA GLY A 111 17.28 -26.43 11.14
C GLY A 111 17.68 -27.72 10.39
N PRO A 112 18.35 -28.67 11.06
CA PRO A 112 18.69 -29.97 10.47
C PRO A 112 17.42 -30.78 10.11
N PRO A 113 17.54 -31.84 9.29
CA PRO A 113 16.38 -32.61 8.80
C PRO A 113 15.50 -33.22 9.89
N ASP A 114 16.08 -33.55 11.04
CA ASP A 114 15.41 -34.14 12.21
C ASP A 114 14.76 -33.10 13.13
N SER A 115 15.04 -31.80 12.95
CA SER A 115 14.47 -30.71 13.76
C SER A 115 12.98 -30.49 13.53
N ASP A 116 12.39 -29.63 14.35
CA ASP A 116 11.04 -29.07 14.22
C ASP A 116 10.95 -27.93 13.18
N ALA A 117 11.97 -27.71 12.36
CA ALA A 117 12.00 -26.64 11.39
C ALA A 117 11.02 -26.85 10.21
N TYR A 118 10.30 -25.79 9.84
CA TYR A 118 9.34 -25.82 8.73
C TYR A 118 9.97 -26.24 7.40
N TRP A 119 11.18 -25.78 7.08
CA TRP A 119 11.82 -26.13 5.80
C TRP A 119 12.31 -27.57 5.69
N SER A 120 12.35 -28.30 6.82
CA SER A 120 12.70 -29.72 6.86
C SER A 120 11.46 -30.61 6.73
N LYS A 121 10.39 -30.30 7.45
CA LYS A 121 9.21 -31.18 7.59
C LYS A 121 7.94 -30.65 6.92
N TYR A 122 7.89 -29.37 6.56
CA TYR A 122 6.73 -28.68 6.00
C TYR A 122 5.46 -28.79 6.86
N ASP A 123 5.64 -28.96 8.18
CA ASP A 123 4.57 -29.00 9.18
C ASP A 123 4.54 -27.67 9.93
N TRP A 124 3.45 -26.91 9.73
CA TRP A 124 3.26 -25.62 10.38
C TRP A 124 3.07 -25.75 11.88
N ASN A 125 2.27 -26.70 12.36
CA ASN A 125 2.01 -26.83 13.80
C ASN A 125 3.29 -27.11 14.56
N LEU A 126 4.10 -28.06 14.05
CA LEU A 126 5.39 -28.42 14.64
C LEU A 126 6.35 -27.21 14.67
N ALA A 127 6.45 -26.47 13.57
CA ALA A 127 7.33 -25.31 13.47
C ALA A 127 6.89 -24.14 14.36
N LEU A 128 5.58 -23.92 14.51
CA LEU A 128 5.02 -22.86 15.34
C LEU A 128 5.16 -23.19 16.82
N GLU A 129 4.90 -24.43 17.22
CA GLU A 129 5.13 -24.90 18.59
C GLU A 129 6.60 -24.74 18.99
N GLY A 130 7.52 -25.22 18.15
CA GLY A 130 8.96 -25.11 18.37
C GLY A 130 9.45 -23.66 18.47
N GLY A 131 9.00 -22.81 17.54
CA GLY A 131 9.37 -21.40 17.50
C GLY A 131 8.85 -20.62 18.70
N MET A 132 7.57 -20.79 19.05
CA MET A 132 6.94 -20.11 20.19
C MET A 132 7.53 -20.56 21.52
N LYS A 133 7.80 -21.86 21.69
CA LYS A 133 8.50 -22.41 22.85
C LYS A 133 9.88 -21.79 23.03
N LYS A 134 10.64 -21.60 21.94
CA LYS A 134 11.99 -21.02 21.98
C LYS A 134 12.01 -19.56 22.43
N VAL A 135 10.97 -18.79 22.11
CA VAL A 135 10.82 -17.38 22.53
C VAL A 135 10.02 -17.23 23.83
N GLY A 136 9.60 -18.33 24.45
CA GLY A 136 8.85 -18.33 25.72
C GLY A 136 7.45 -17.71 25.62
N LEU A 137 6.79 -17.82 24.46
CA LEU A 137 5.45 -17.30 24.22
C LEU A 137 4.43 -18.44 24.05
N PRO A 138 3.17 -18.24 24.45
CA PRO A 138 2.15 -19.27 24.36
C PRO A 138 1.75 -19.55 22.90
N TYR A 139 1.46 -20.81 22.61
CA TYR A 139 0.79 -21.24 21.39
C TYR A 139 -0.38 -22.14 21.78
N SER A 140 -1.58 -21.86 21.26
CA SER A 140 -2.80 -22.60 21.57
C SER A 140 -2.89 -23.97 20.88
N GLY A 141 -1.97 -24.26 19.95
CA GLY A 141 -2.07 -25.40 19.04
C GLY A 141 -2.99 -25.14 17.84
N GLN A 142 -3.61 -23.97 17.75
CA GLN A 142 -4.46 -23.56 16.63
C GLN A 142 -3.91 -22.31 15.96
N PHE A 143 -3.75 -22.37 14.65
CA PHE A 143 -3.26 -21.26 13.86
C PHE A 143 -4.11 -21.02 12.61
N GLY A 144 -4.03 -19.80 12.12
CA GLY A 144 -4.51 -19.42 10.79
C GLY A 144 -3.49 -18.49 10.14
N PHE A 145 -3.83 -17.97 8.96
CA PHE A 145 -3.04 -16.94 8.30
C PHE A 145 -3.82 -15.64 8.24
N VAL A 146 -3.16 -14.54 8.57
CA VAL A 146 -3.74 -13.19 8.54
C VAL A 146 -3.01 -12.33 7.54
N GLU A 147 -3.75 -11.45 6.86
CA GLU A 147 -3.13 -10.45 6.00
C GLU A 147 -2.34 -9.43 6.82
N THR A 148 -1.16 -9.07 6.33
CA THR A 148 -0.23 -8.18 7.01
C THR A 148 0.27 -7.10 6.07
N SER A 149 0.66 -5.95 6.63
CA SER A 149 1.45 -4.92 5.96
C SER A 149 2.66 -4.52 6.80
N TYR A 150 3.73 -4.16 6.11
CA TYR A 150 4.96 -3.69 6.72
C TYR A 150 5.55 -2.57 5.86
N VAL A 151 5.88 -1.44 6.47
CA VAL A 151 6.46 -0.27 5.81
C VAL A 151 7.98 -0.24 5.95
N PHE A 152 8.64 0.20 4.87
CA PHE A 152 10.06 0.53 4.85
C PHE A 152 10.23 1.96 4.35
N PRO A 153 10.88 2.86 5.12
CA PRO A 153 11.22 4.19 4.62
C PRO A 153 12.10 4.10 3.36
N THR A 154 11.81 4.91 2.35
CA THR A 154 12.66 4.99 1.14
C THR A 154 13.60 6.19 1.25
N THR A 155 14.77 5.97 1.83
CA THR A 155 15.76 7.04 2.14
C THR A 155 16.98 7.04 1.22
N HIS A 156 17.08 6.08 0.31
CA HIS A 156 18.20 5.92 -0.63
C HIS A 156 17.67 5.96 -2.07
N MET A 157 18.55 5.77 -3.06
CA MET A 157 18.20 5.84 -4.50
C MET A 157 17.65 7.22 -4.90
N VAL A 158 18.20 8.30 -4.34
CA VAL A 158 17.89 9.67 -4.76
C VAL A 158 18.29 9.81 -6.23
N ALA A 159 17.30 10.08 -7.08
CA ALA A 159 17.51 10.26 -8.51
C ALA A 159 18.16 11.62 -8.82
N PRO A 160 18.82 11.78 -9.98
CA PRO A 160 19.25 13.09 -10.46
C PRO A 160 18.10 14.10 -10.50
N LYS A 161 18.43 15.40 -10.37
CA LYS A 161 17.44 16.48 -10.26
C LYS A 161 16.47 16.54 -11.45
N GLU A 162 16.90 16.11 -12.63
CA GLU A 162 16.10 16.07 -13.86
C GLU A 162 14.95 15.05 -13.78
N MET A 163 15.08 14.07 -12.88
CA MET A 163 14.11 13.01 -12.59
C MET A 163 13.37 13.25 -11.26
N ALA A 164 13.51 14.43 -10.66
CA ALA A 164 12.73 14.81 -9.50
C ALA A 164 11.24 14.82 -9.83
N VAL A 165 10.42 14.52 -8.82
CA VAL A 165 8.96 14.46 -8.98
C VAL A 165 8.42 15.77 -9.51
N LYS A 166 7.66 15.69 -10.61
CA LYS A 166 7.08 16.87 -11.27
C LYS A 166 5.75 17.24 -10.63
N CYS A 167 5.33 18.49 -10.79
CA CYS A 167 4.08 19.00 -10.20
C CYS A 167 2.87 18.12 -10.53
N ASN A 168 2.71 17.72 -11.79
CA ASN A 168 1.59 16.90 -12.25
C ASN A 168 1.58 15.46 -11.68
N GLU A 169 2.70 14.97 -11.13
CA GLU A 169 2.71 13.68 -10.44
C GLU A 169 2.03 13.74 -9.08
N CYS A 170 1.93 14.93 -8.47
CA CYS A 170 1.28 15.16 -7.17
C CYS A 170 -0.09 15.82 -7.33
N HIS A 171 -0.23 16.75 -8.26
CA HIS A 171 -1.42 17.60 -8.49
C HIS A 171 -2.44 16.98 -9.47
N THR A 172 -2.44 15.65 -9.64
CA THR A 172 -3.40 14.94 -10.50
C THR A 172 -4.50 14.27 -9.67
N PRO A 173 -5.78 14.29 -10.11
CA PRO A 173 -6.89 13.68 -9.35
C PRO A 173 -6.82 12.17 -9.22
N LYS A 174 -6.24 11.48 -10.22
CA LYS A 174 -6.15 10.01 -10.28
C LYS A 174 -4.71 9.58 -10.41
N ASP A 175 -4.36 8.51 -9.70
CA ASP A 175 -3.03 7.86 -9.74
C ASP A 175 -1.84 8.77 -9.41
N GLY A 176 -2.12 9.91 -8.77
CA GLY A 176 -1.14 10.84 -8.25
C GLY A 176 -0.44 10.30 -7.03
N ARG A 177 0.80 10.76 -6.79
CA ARG A 177 1.59 10.44 -5.59
C ARG A 177 0.87 10.84 -4.30
N MET A 178 0.03 11.86 -4.38
CA MET A 178 -0.74 12.40 -3.26
C MET A 178 -2.14 11.80 -3.15
N ALA A 179 -2.53 10.81 -3.96
CA ALA A 179 -3.93 10.35 -4.02
C ALA A 179 -4.53 9.94 -2.65
N ASN A 180 -3.71 9.38 -1.77
CA ASN A 180 -4.15 8.89 -0.44
C ASN A 180 -3.78 9.84 0.72
N ILE A 181 -3.35 11.07 0.44
CA ILE A 181 -2.98 12.04 1.48
C ILE A 181 -4.18 12.91 1.85
N GLU A 182 -4.68 12.76 3.07
CA GLU A 182 -5.84 13.52 3.55
C GLU A 182 -5.44 14.76 4.37
N GLY A 183 -6.43 15.63 4.60
CA GLY A 183 -6.34 16.80 5.48
C GLY A 183 -5.51 17.98 4.97
N VAL A 184 -5.14 17.98 3.69
CA VAL A 184 -4.59 19.15 2.99
C VAL A 184 -5.29 19.32 1.65
N PHE A 185 -5.51 20.58 1.26
CA PHE A 185 -5.97 20.92 -0.09
C PHE A 185 -4.80 20.88 -1.07
N MET A 186 -4.99 20.17 -2.18
CA MET A 186 -4.01 19.97 -3.22
C MET A 186 -4.58 20.44 -4.57
N PRO A 187 -4.13 21.59 -5.10
CA PRO A 187 -4.59 22.10 -6.39
C PRO A 187 -4.52 21.04 -7.47
N GLY A 188 -5.53 20.93 -8.33
CA GLY A 188 -5.56 19.95 -9.42
C GLY A 188 -5.94 18.53 -8.99
N ARG A 189 -5.62 18.09 -7.77
CA ARG A 189 -6.14 16.83 -7.20
C ARG A 189 -7.52 17.04 -6.59
N ASP A 190 -7.63 18.04 -5.71
CA ASP A 190 -8.84 18.35 -4.97
C ASP A 190 -9.65 19.43 -5.68
N GLY A 191 -10.98 19.32 -5.60
CA GLY A 191 -11.89 20.30 -6.15
C GLY A 191 -13.34 19.92 -5.92
N ASN A 192 -14.22 20.92 -6.00
CA ASN A 192 -15.67 20.70 -5.93
C ASN A 192 -16.25 20.77 -7.35
N ARG A 193 -16.70 19.63 -7.86
CA ARG A 193 -17.23 19.52 -9.24
C ARG A 193 -18.44 20.43 -9.45
N THR A 194 -19.31 20.58 -8.46
CA THR A 194 -20.49 21.45 -8.53
C THR A 194 -20.08 22.91 -8.69
N ILE A 195 -19.17 23.40 -7.85
CA ILE A 195 -18.68 24.79 -7.93
C ILE A 195 -17.99 25.02 -9.27
N GLN A 196 -17.16 24.09 -9.73
CA GLN A 196 -16.49 24.20 -11.04
C GLN A 196 -17.49 24.25 -12.19
N THR A 197 -18.51 23.39 -12.19
CA THR A 197 -19.55 23.38 -13.22
C THR A 197 -20.37 24.67 -13.22
N LEU A 198 -20.81 25.15 -12.05
CA LEU A 198 -21.53 26.41 -11.93
C LEU A 198 -20.68 27.60 -12.37
N GLY A 199 -19.40 27.62 -12.03
CA GLY A 199 -18.45 28.63 -12.49
C GLY A 199 -18.34 28.67 -14.02
N TRP A 200 -18.19 27.52 -14.67
CA TRP A 200 -18.14 27.45 -16.14
C TRP A 200 -19.47 27.84 -16.80
N ILE A 201 -20.60 27.47 -16.21
CA ILE A 201 -21.93 27.92 -16.67
C ILE A 201 -22.02 29.44 -16.61
N ALA A 202 -21.57 30.07 -15.53
CA ALA A 202 -21.60 31.52 -15.39
C ALA A 202 -20.70 32.22 -16.42
N VAL A 203 -19.49 31.70 -16.67
CA VAL A 203 -18.56 32.23 -17.69
C VAL A 203 -19.14 32.12 -19.09
N LEU A 204 -19.61 30.93 -19.48
CA LEU A 204 -20.18 30.70 -20.81
C LEU A 204 -21.50 31.45 -21.00
N GLY A 205 -22.32 31.52 -19.95
CA GLY A 205 -23.56 32.30 -19.95
C GLY A 205 -23.31 33.80 -20.14
N SER A 206 -22.30 34.34 -19.46
CA SER A 206 -21.91 35.76 -19.60
C SER A 206 -21.40 36.06 -21.01
N LEU A 207 -20.54 35.19 -21.56
CA LEU A 207 -20.06 35.33 -22.94
C LEU A 207 -21.22 35.28 -23.94
N GLY A 208 -22.15 34.33 -23.77
CA GLY A 208 -23.36 34.24 -24.59
C GLY A 208 -24.21 35.52 -24.51
N GLY A 209 -24.41 36.06 -23.31
CA GLY A 209 -25.13 37.31 -23.09
C GLY A 209 -24.50 38.51 -23.81
N VAL A 210 -23.17 38.65 -23.72
CA VAL A 210 -22.43 39.74 -24.42
C VAL A 210 -22.53 39.59 -25.94
N LEU A 211 -22.37 38.38 -26.46
CA LEU A 211 -22.51 38.11 -27.89
C LEU A 211 -23.92 38.43 -28.38
N LEU A 212 -24.96 37.95 -27.69
CA LEU A 212 -26.36 38.24 -28.01
C LEU A 212 -26.65 39.75 -27.96
N HIS A 213 -26.12 40.45 -26.96
CA HIS A 213 -26.25 41.90 -26.88
C HIS A 213 -25.56 42.62 -28.05
N GLY A 214 -24.35 42.19 -28.43
CA GLY A 214 -23.61 42.72 -29.57
C GLY A 214 -24.33 42.49 -30.91
N LEU A 215 -24.84 41.28 -31.14
CA LEU A 215 -25.66 40.92 -32.31
C LEU A 215 -26.96 41.73 -32.36
N GLY A 216 -27.64 41.88 -31.23
CA GLY A 216 -28.83 42.72 -31.13
C GLY A 216 -28.55 44.17 -31.55
N ARG A 217 -27.41 44.73 -31.13
CA ARG A 217 -26.98 46.07 -31.53
C ARG A 217 -26.73 46.21 -33.04
N THR A 218 -26.07 45.23 -33.66
CA THR A 218 -25.77 45.30 -35.11
C THR A 218 -27.03 45.18 -35.97
N ILE A 219 -27.94 44.26 -35.60
CA ILE A 219 -29.24 44.10 -36.27
C ILE A 219 -30.11 45.36 -36.11
N SER A 220 -30.19 45.92 -34.90
CA SER A 220 -30.97 47.12 -34.63
C SER A 220 -30.42 48.37 -35.33
N ARG A 221 -29.11 48.44 -35.60
CA ARG A 221 -28.50 49.57 -36.32
C ARG A 221 -28.82 49.53 -37.82
N ARG A 222 -28.81 48.34 -38.44
CA ARG A 222 -29.22 48.16 -39.85
C ARG A 222 -30.68 48.56 -40.08
N LYS A 223 -31.58 48.27 -39.13
CA LYS A 223 -32.99 48.68 -39.19
C LYS A 223 -33.25 50.19 -39.09
N LYS A 224 -32.23 51.00 -38.77
CA LYS A 224 -32.33 52.47 -38.69
C LYS A 224 -31.82 53.18 -39.95
N GLU A 225 -31.19 52.45 -40.87
CA GLU A 225 -30.64 52.96 -42.13
C GLU A 225 -31.56 52.68 -43.34
N ASP A 226 -32.72 52.06 -43.11
CA ASP A 226 -33.88 51.98 -44.02
C ASP A 226 -35.01 52.91 -43.51
#